data_AF-A0A524C346-F1
#
_entry.id   AF-A0A524C346-F1
#
_cell.length_a   1.000
_cell.length_b   1.000
_cell.length_c   1.000
_cell.angle_alpha   90.00
_cell.angle_beta   90.00
_cell.angle_gamma   90.00
#
_symmetry.space_group_name_H-M   'P 1'
#
loop_
_entity.id
_entity.type
_entity.pdbx_description
1 polymer ?
#
loop_
_entity_poly.entity_id
_entity_poly.type
_entity_poly.pdbx_seq_one_letter_code
_entity_poly.pdbx_strand_id
1 'polypeptide(L)'
;MLEERLNMNAEAVKLAEISHKTRCGECSCVILYKGDMCLFCDAAAEILVDSLESFGIPGSAALEVDVDDADACGCNTEKITMLPTIKICDVMLTGLPEEQTVKDAVIRAVLKDCFEG
;
A
#
# COMPACT_ATOMS: atom_id res chain seq x y z
N MET A 1 41.29 17.26 -27.37
CA MET A 1 41.16 17.12 -25.90
C MET A 1 39.72 17.47 -25.56
N LEU A 2 38.81 16.53 -25.83
CA LEU A 2 37.39 16.61 -25.50
C LEU A 2 37.19 15.67 -24.31
N GLU A 3 37.12 16.21 -23.10
CA GLU A 3 36.58 15.52 -21.93
C GLU A 3 35.74 16.52 -21.14
N GLU A 4 34.65 16.93 -21.78
CA GLU A 4 33.54 17.66 -21.18
C GLU A 4 32.38 16.66 -21.02
N ARG A 5 31.72 16.67 -19.84
CA ARG A 5 30.32 16.26 -19.60
C ARG A 5 29.96 14.82 -19.22
N LEU A 6 30.60 14.18 -18.24
CA LEU A 6 30.01 12.99 -17.61
C LEU A 6 30.34 12.91 -16.11
N ASN A 7 29.72 13.74 -15.25
CA ASN A 7 29.65 13.40 -13.81
C ASN A 7 28.54 14.10 -12.98
N MET A 8 27.45 14.58 -13.60
CA MET A 8 26.35 15.25 -12.87
C MET A 8 25.05 14.42 -12.76
N ASN A 9 25.07 13.12 -13.06
CA ASN A 9 23.87 12.27 -13.07
C ASN A 9 23.83 11.19 -11.97
N ALA A 10 24.88 11.01 -11.17
CA ALA A 10 24.93 9.93 -10.18
C ALA A 10 24.31 10.30 -8.81
N GLU A 11 24.22 11.58 -8.47
CA GLU A 11 23.69 12.01 -7.15
C GLU A 11 22.17 12.23 -7.15
N ALA A 12 21.54 12.48 -8.30
CA ALA A 12 20.09 12.66 -8.39
C ALA A 12 19.31 11.35 -8.21
N VAL A 13 19.92 10.20 -8.52
CA VAL A 13 19.27 8.89 -8.42
C VAL A 13 19.17 8.43 -6.95
N LYS A 14 20.13 8.81 -6.09
CA LYS A 14 20.10 8.47 -4.65
C LYS A 14 19.06 9.26 -3.83
N LEU A 15 18.50 10.34 -4.38
CA LEU A 15 17.45 11.12 -3.73
C LEU A 15 16.03 10.62 -4.06
N ALA A 16 15.88 9.76 -5.08
CA ALA A 16 14.61 9.12 -5.41
C ALA A 16 14.30 7.88 -4.54
N GLU A 17 15.30 7.35 -3.82
CA GLU A 17 15.14 6.28 -2.83
C GLU A 17 14.67 6.77 -1.46
N ILE A 18 14.35 8.06 -1.33
CA ILE A 18 13.52 8.54 -0.23
C ILE A 18 12.08 8.19 -0.60
N SER A 19 11.77 6.89 -0.51
CA SER A 19 10.41 6.37 -0.43
C SER A 19 9.65 7.31 0.50
N HIS A 20 8.68 8.04 -0.06
CA HIS A 20 7.77 8.90 0.67
C HIS A 20 6.91 8.00 1.56
N LYS A 21 7.51 7.48 2.64
CA LYS A 21 6.83 6.65 3.61
C LYS A 21 5.78 7.52 4.25
N THR A 22 4.54 7.06 4.14
CA THR A 22 3.39 7.67 4.82
C THR A 22 3.62 7.66 6.33
N ARG A 23 2.78 8.37 7.10
CA ARG A 23 2.79 8.28 8.57
C ARG A 23 2.68 6.83 9.08
N CYS A 24 2.17 5.93 8.25
CA CYS A 24 2.04 4.49 8.51
C CYS A 24 3.33 3.69 8.28
N GLY A 25 4.43 4.33 7.85
CA GLY A 25 5.74 3.71 7.67
C GLY A 25 5.90 2.91 6.37
N GLU A 26 4.90 2.96 5.49
CA GLU A 26 4.85 2.25 4.21
C GLU A 26 4.56 3.21 3.04
N CYS A 27 4.65 2.67 1.82
CA CYS A 27 4.30 3.32 0.56
C CYS A 27 2.87 3.91 0.53
N SER A 28 1.91 3.32 1.25
CA SER A 28 0.56 3.85 1.49
C SER A 28 0.06 3.46 2.88
N CYS A 29 -0.89 4.22 3.41
CA CYS A 29 -1.57 3.88 4.66
C CYS A 29 -2.67 2.83 4.48
N VAL A 30 -3.13 2.59 3.25
CA VAL A 30 -4.02 1.47 2.93
C VAL A 30 -3.44 0.72 1.75
N ILE A 31 -3.15 -0.55 1.96
CA ILE A 31 -2.53 -1.42 0.96
C ILE A 31 -3.30 -2.73 0.88
N LEU A 32 -3.66 -3.14 -0.33
CA LEU A 32 -4.12 -4.49 -0.63
C LEU A 32 -2.98 -5.24 -1.34
N TYR A 33 -2.41 -6.21 -0.66
CA TYR A 33 -1.49 -7.17 -1.26
C TYR A 33 -2.29 -8.27 -1.94
N LYS A 34 -2.02 -8.45 -3.23
CA LYS A 34 -2.62 -9.45 -4.11
C LYS A 34 -1.53 -10.18 -4.91
N GLY A 35 -1.95 -11.16 -5.69
CA GLY A 35 -1.08 -11.89 -6.61
C GLY A 35 -1.92 -12.64 -7.63
N ASP A 36 -1.30 -13.11 -8.70
CA ASP A 36 -2.01 -13.64 -9.88
C ASP A 36 -2.90 -14.86 -9.56
N MET A 37 -2.50 -15.67 -8.57
CA MET A 37 -3.21 -16.89 -8.19
C MET A 37 -4.16 -16.71 -6.98
N CYS A 38 -4.48 -15.48 -6.61
CA CYS A 38 -5.32 -15.19 -5.46
C CYS A 38 -6.82 -15.18 -5.79
N LEU A 39 -7.50 -16.29 -5.49
CA LEU A 39 -8.94 -16.44 -5.78
C LEU A 39 -9.85 -15.41 -5.09
N PHE A 40 -9.45 -14.91 -3.92
CA PHE A 40 -10.28 -14.04 -3.08
C PHE A 40 -9.87 -12.56 -3.14
N CYS A 41 -8.90 -12.19 -3.99
CA CYS A 41 -8.36 -10.83 -4.00
C CYS A 41 -9.38 -9.80 -4.50
N ASP A 42 -10.16 -10.12 -5.53
CA ASP A 42 -11.20 -9.22 -6.05
C ASP A 42 -12.29 -8.97 -4.99
N ALA A 43 -12.73 -10.02 -4.31
CA ALA A 43 -13.72 -9.91 -3.24
C ALA A 43 -13.19 -9.10 -2.05
N ALA A 44 -11.93 -9.28 -1.69
CA ALA A 44 -11.30 -8.48 -0.62
C ALA A 44 -11.13 -7.01 -1.03
N ALA A 45 -10.85 -6.72 -2.31
CA ALA A 45 -10.76 -5.37 -2.85
C ALA A 45 -12.11 -4.65 -2.77
N GLU A 46 -13.20 -5.31 -3.18
CA GLU A 46 -14.55 -4.78 -3.11
C GLU A 46 -14.94 -4.42 -1.67
N ILE A 47 -14.74 -5.35 -0.73
CA ILE A 47 -15.00 -5.12 0.70
C ILE A 47 -14.18 -3.94 1.24
N LEU A 48 -12.91 -3.81 0.81
CA LEU A 48 -12.04 -2.72 1.22
C LEU A 48 -12.55 -1.36 0.71
N VAL A 49 -12.86 -1.28 -0.59
CA VAL A 49 -13.38 -0.05 -1.22
C VAL A 49 -14.70 0.37 -0.57
N ASP A 50 -15.66 -0.54 -0.44
CA ASP A 50 -16.96 -0.26 0.19
C ASP A 50 -16.80 0.23 1.63
N SER A 51 -15.84 -0.36 2.36
CA SER A 51 -15.53 0.05 3.74
C SER A 51 -14.91 1.44 3.81
N LEU A 52 -14.02 1.81 2.88
CA LEU A 52 -13.44 3.15 2.81
C LEU A 52 -14.49 4.20 2.45
N GLU A 53 -15.31 3.92 1.43
CA GLU A 53 -16.34 4.84 0.95
C GLU A 53 -17.44 5.07 1.99
N SER A 54 -17.73 4.07 2.84
CA SER A 54 -18.64 4.21 3.99
C SER A 54 -18.21 5.31 4.97
N PHE A 55 -16.93 5.68 5.01
CA PHE A 55 -16.39 6.77 5.84
C PHE A 55 -16.02 8.03 5.03
N GLY A 56 -16.43 8.11 3.76
CA GLY A 56 -16.14 9.24 2.89
C GLY A 56 -14.69 9.28 2.39
N ILE A 57 -13.95 8.17 2.50
CA ILE A 57 -12.59 8.04 1.99
C ILE A 57 -12.68 7.47 0.57
N PRO A 58 -12.06 8.09 -0.44
CA PRO A 58 -12.12 7.57 -1.81
C PRO A 58 -11.41 6.21 -1.89
N GLY A 59 -11.98 5.26 -2.65
CA GLY A 59 -11.36 3.95 -2.88
C GLY A 59 -9.94 4.03 -3.45
N SER A 60 -9.62 5.13 -4.17
CA SER A 60 -8.26 5.44 -4.66
C SER A 60 -7.21 5.65 -3.56
N ALA A 61 -7.61 5.75 -2.29
CA ALA A 61 -6.69 5.77 -1.15
C ALA A 61 -6.06 4.39 -0.90
N ALA A 62 -6.70 3.31 -1.37
CA ALA A 62 -6.11 1.97 -1.35
C ALA A 62 -5.10 1.81 -2.48
N LEU A 63 -3.89 1.42 -2.12
CA LEU A 63 -2.87 1.01 -3.07
C LEU A 63 -2.92 -0.51 -3.25
N GLU A 64 -3.12 -0.98 -4.47
CA GLU A 64 -2.98 -2.39 -4.78
C GLU A 64 -1.53 -2.72 -5.10
N VAL A 65 -1.01 -3.76 -4.44
CA VAL A 65 0.36 -4.22 -4.59
C VAL A 65 0.32 -5.68 -5.01
N ASP A 66 0.88 -5.95 -6.18
CA ASP A 66 1.14 -7.32 -6.61
C ASP A 66 2.41 -7.83 -5.94
N VAL A 67 2.33 -8.95 -5.21
CA VAL A 67 3.50 -9.56 -4.55
C VAL A 67 4.36 -10.38 -5.52
N ASP A 68 3.82 -10.73 -6.68
CA ASP A 68 4.55 -11.43 -7.74
C ASP A 68 5.38 -10.46 -8.60
N ASP A 69 5.13 -9.15 -8.50
CA ASP A 69 5.90 -8.09 -9.15
C ASP A 69 7.09 -7.62 -8.28
N ALA A 70 8.31 -7.79 -8.79
CA ALA A 70 9.55 -7.42 -8.12
C ALA A 70 9.73 -5.90 -7.96
N ASP A 71 9.00 -5.08 -8.74
CA ASP A 71 9.11 -3.61 -8.75
C ASP A 71 7.95 -2.92 -7.99
N ALA A 72 7.24 -3.68 -7.15
CA ALA A 72 6.06 -3.26 -6.38
C ALA A 72 6.28 -2.03 -5.45
N CYS A 73 6.27 -0.83 -6.02
CA CYS A 73 6.10 0.49 -5.41
C CYS A 73 6.98 0.80 -4.16
N GLY A 74 8.04 0.03 -3.91
CA GLY A 74 8.84 0.12 -2.69
C GLY A 74 8.10 -0.31 -1.41
N CYS A 75 6.96 -1.01 -1.52
CA CYS A 75 6.26 -1.60 -0.39
C CYS A 75 7.01 -2.87 0.06
N ASN A 76 7.12 -3.11 1.38
CA ASN A 76 7.76 -4.33 1.85
C ASN A 76 6.83 -5.55 1.68
N THR A 77 7.04 -6.33 0.62
CA THR A 77 6.30 -7.57 0.34
C THR A 77 6.88 -8.80 1.05
N GLU A 78 8.14 -8.75 1.53
CA GLU A 78 8.83 -9.89 2.17
C GLU A 78 8.11 -10.44 3.41
N LYS A 79 7.31 -9.60 4.07
CA LYS A 79 6.55 -9.98 5.28
C LYS A 79 5.18 -10.57 4.96
N ILE A 80 4.76 -10.58 3.71
CA ILE A 80 3.44 -11.06 3.29
C ILE A 80 3.51 -12.55 3.01
N THR A 81 2.93 -13.35 3.90
CA THR A 81 2.96 -14.82 3.80
C THR A 81 1.65 -15.42 3.29
N MET A 82 0.58 -14.62 3.21
CA MET A 82 -0.76 -15.05 2.81
C MET A 82 -1.43 -13.97 1.96
N LEU A 83 -2.30 -14.39 1.04
CA LEU A 83 -3.08 -13.50 0.19
C LEU A 83 -4.58 -13.84 0.27
N PRO A 84 -5.48 -12.86 0.06
CA PRO A 84 -5.19 -11.43 0.08
C PRO A 84 -4.70 -10.99 1.45
N THR A 85 -3.91 -9.92 1.51
CA THR A 85 -3.59 -9.25 2.78
C THR A 85 -3.90 -7.78 2.65
N ILE A 86 -4.72 -7.25 3.55
CA ILE A 86 -5.06 -5.84 3.64
C ILE A 86 -4.31 -5.24 4.83
N LYS A 87 -3.50 -4.22 4.57
CA LYS A 87 -2.84 -3.41 5.58
C LYS A 87 -3.53 -2.05 5.65
N ILE A 88 -4.07 -1.70 6.81
CA ILE A 88 -4.69 -0.40 7.09
C ILE A 88 -3.98 0.19 8.30
N CYS A 89 -3.16 1.21 8.04
CA CYS A 89 -2.27 1.84 9.01
C CYS A 89 -1.39 0.79 9.72
N ASP A 90 -1.62 0.54 11.02
CA ASP A 90 -0.92 -0.46 11.83
C ASP A 90 -1.62 -1.82 11.93
N VAL A 91 -2.77 -1.98 11.28
CA VAL A 91 -3.55 -3.22 11.26
C VAL A 91 -3.26 -4.03 10.00
N MET A 92 -3.09 -5.34 10.15
CA MET A 92 -2.92 -6.28 9.06
C MET A 92 -4.03 -7.35 9.13
N LEU A 93 -4.78 -7.50 8.05
CA LEU A 93 -5.88 -8.44 7.89
C LEU A 93 -5.48 -9.42 6.77
N THR A 94 -5.45 -10.71 7.08
CA THR A 94 -5.00 -11.75 6.14
C THR A 94 -6.15 -12.68 5.78
N GLY A 95 -6.22 -13.11 4.51
CA GLY A 95 -7.35 -13.86 3.97
C GLY A 95 -8.51 -12.94 3.60
N LEU A 96 -9.67 -13.52 3.27
CA LEU A 96 -10.88 -12.74 2.96
C LEU A 96 -11.45 -12.16 4.27
N PRO A 97 -11.40 -10.83 4.49
CA PRO A 97 -11.89 -10.26 5.74
C PRO A 97 -13.41 -10.11 5.71
N GLU A 98 -14.02 -10.06 6.90
CA GLU A 98 -15.39 -9.60 7.05
C GLU A 98 -15.46 -8.07 6.96
N GLU A 99 -16.51 -7.56 6.33
CA GLU A 99 -16.72 -6.11 6.11
C GLU A 99 -16.63 -5.30 7.41
N GLN A 100 -17.25 -5.77 8.49
CA GLN A 100 -17.20 -5.08 9.78
C GLN A 100 -15.78 -4.96 10.33
N THR A 101 -14.93 -5.99 10.12
CA THR A 101 -13.53 -5.96 10.55
C THR A 101 -12.73 -4.91 9.80
N VAL A 102 -12.99 -4.76 8.50
CA VAL A 102 -12.36 -3.73 7.68
C VAL A 102 -12.82 -2.34 8.11
N LYS A 103 -14.13 -2.14 8.32
CA LYS A 103 -14.69 -0.88 8.83
C LYS A 103 -14.08 -0.46 10.17
N ASP A 104 -13.94 -1.40 11.10
CA ASP A 104 -13.31 -1.17 12.40
C ASP A 104 -11.83 -0.76 12.26
N ALA A 105 -11.11 -1.29 11.27
CA ALA A 105 -9.74 -0.90 10.98
C ALA A 105 -9.66 0.50 10.34
N VAL A 106 -10.56 0.81 9.40
CA VAL A 106 -10.63 2.13 8.75
C VAL A 106 -10.90 3.23 9.76
N ILE A 107 -11.90 3.08 10.64
CA ILE A 107 -12.21 4.11 11.65
C ILE A 107 -11.04 4.34 12.61
N ARG A 108 -10.30 3.27 12.99
CA ARG A 108 -9.09 3.41 13.80
C ARG A 108 -7.99 4.19 13.08
N ALA A 109 -7.84 3.98 11.77
CA ALA A 109 -6.89 4.72 10.96
C ALA A 109 -7.29 6.19 10.78
N VAL A 110 -8.59 6.49 10.66
CA VAL A 110 -9.10 7.88 10.67
C VAL A 110 -8.78 8.57 12.00
N LEU A 111 -9.04 7.92 13.13
CA LEU A 111 -8.76 8.48 14.47
C LEU A 111 -7.27 8.69 14.76
N LYS A 112 -6.38 8.08 13.96
CA LYS A 112 -4.93 8.22 14.05
C LYS A 112 -4.36 9.18 13.00
N ASP A 113 -5.22 9.88 12.26
CA ASP A 113 -4.84 10.78 11.17
C ASP A 113 -3.97 10.09 10.10
N CYS A 114 -4.23 8.79 9.82
CA CYS A 114 -3.48 8.01 8.82
C CYS A 114 -3.86 8.40 7.37
N PHE A 115 -4.93 9.16 7.17
CA PHE A 115 -5.41 9.60 5.85
C PHE A 115 -5.12 11.09 5.55
N GLU A 116 -4.50 11.80 6.49
CA GLU A 116 -4.06 13.18 6.28
C GLU A 116 -2.66 13.18 5.62
N GLY A 117 -2.64 13.34 4.29
CA GLY A 117 -1.43 13.40 3.46
C GLY A 117 -1.54 14.46 2.38
#